data_AF-A0A3N5F8P7-F1
#
_entry.id   AF-A0A3N5F8P7-F1
#
_cell.length_a   1.000
_cell.length_b   1.000
_cell.length_c   1.000
_cell.angle_alpha   90.00
_cell.angle_beta   90.00
_cell.angle_gamma   90.00
#
_symmetry.space_group_name_H-M   'P 1'
#
loop_
_entity.id
_entity.type
_entity.pdbx_description
1 polymer ?
#
loop_
_entity_poly.entity_id
_entity_poly.type
_entity_poly.pdbx_seq_one_letter_code
_entity_poly.pdbx_strand_id
1 'polypeptide(L)'
;MRTIVLDGESLGYADLRALSRDFLQREVKLRIAPEAERKVKRSREIVEKAIRDGRTVYGVNTGFGRLSDTRIDAAKLEELQEKLLLSHSAGMGTPIHEVGVMIALRANALLIGYSGVTPGLVRRLVELYNRGVMPVILDQGSVGASGDLAPLAQLGAAMLGHGEAFLGTTKYSAAAALKRARLAPYRFRPKEALSLINGTPFTSALLSRILADAEDLLKLADIAGAMSLEALKGSLKPFDPRFHRHRPHPGRLASAHNIRSLLLRSEVLESHRQCQKVQDAYSLR
;
A
#
# COMPACT_ATOMS: atom_id res chain seq x y z
N MET A 1 -18.41 10.01 1.12
CA MET A 1 -17.05 10.05 0.55
C MET A 1 -16.07 10.50 1.64
N ARG A 2 -15.24 9.57 2.14
CA ARG A 2 -14.19 9.83 3.14
C ARG A 2 -13.04 10.59 2.48
N THR A 3 -12.46 11.56 3.17
CA THR A 3 -11.27 12.27 2.69
C THR A 3 -10.07 11.91 3.56
N ILE A 4 -8.98 11.47 2.95
CA ILE A 4 -7.69 11.23 3.61
C ILE A 4 -6.74 12.35 3.20
N VAL A 5 -6.19 13.04 4.19
CA VAL A 5 -5.20 14.10 3.98
C VAL A 5 -3.81 13.50 4.11
N LEU A 6 -3.01 13.62 3.06
CA LEU A 6 -1.61 13.20 3.03
C LEU A 6 -0.74 14.37 3.46
N ASP A 7 0.05 14.18 4.50
CA ASP A 7 0.93 15.19 5.10
C ASP A 7 2.40 14.72 5.26
N GLY A 8 2.66 13.45 4.90
CA GLY A 8 3.95 12.79 5.05
C GLY A 8 4.11 11.98 6.33
N GLU A 9 3.18 12.07 7.29
CA GLU A 9 3.41 11.60 8.66
C GLU A 9 2.22 10.79 9.20
N SER A 10 0.98 11.19 8.93
CA SER A 10 -0.20 10.68 9.64
C SER A 10 -0.91 9.50 8.95
N LEU A 11 -0.50 9.10 7.75
CA LEU A 11 -1.17 8.01 7.00
C LEU A 11 -1.01 6.68 7.74
N GLY A 12 -2.09 6.24 8.39
CA GLY A 12 -2.06 5.08 9.30
C GLY A 12 -2.79 3.84 8.77
N TYR A 13 -2.73 2.74 9.52
CA TYR A 13 -3.34 1.46 9.14
C TYR A 13 -4.85 1.56 8.83
N ALA A 14 -5.61 2.35 9.61
CA ALA A 14 -7.05 2.54 9.38
C ALA A 14 -7.36 3.23 8.04
N ASP A 15 -6.46 4.07 7.55
CA ASP A 15 -6.54 4.69 6.22
C ASP A 15 -6.18 3.66 5.14
N LEU A 16 -5.10 2.90 5.33
CA LEU A 16 -4.68 1.85 4.39
C LEU A 16 -5.75 0.76 4.23
N ARG A 17 -6.41 0.37 5.32
CA ARG A 17 -7.55 -0.57 5.30
C ARG A 17 -8.78 0.00 4.58
N ALA A 18 -9.01 1.31 4.65
CA ALA A 18 -10.08 1.95 3.90
C ALA A 18 -9.75 1.99 2.39
N LEU A 19 -8.51 2.37 2.05
CA LEU A 19 -8.02 2.41 0.67
C LEU A 19 -8.00 1.02 0.02
N SER A 20 -7.62 -0.04 0.76
CA SER A 20 -7.58 -1.42 0.24
C SER A 20 -8.95 -2.01 -0.09
N ARG A 21 -10.03 -1.35 0.33
CA ARG A 21 -11.43 -1.69 0.03
C ARG A 21 -12.05 -0.78 -1.02
N ASP A 22 -11.37 0.30 -1.38
CA ASP A 22 -11.91 1.37 -2.21
C ASP A 22 -11.82 1.10 -3.73
N PHE A 23 -11.23 -0.02 -4.13
CA PHE A 23 -10.84 -0.31 -5.53
C PHE A 23 -11.98 -0.12 -6.55
N LEU A 24 -13.21 -0.53 -6.21
CA LEU A 24 -14.39 -0.35 -7.07
C LEU A 24 -15.36 0.71 -6.54
N GLN A 25 -15.33 0.98 -5.23
CA GLN A 25 -16.35 1.79 -4.56
C GLN A 25 -16.08 3.30 -4.69
N ARG A 26 -14.81 3.71 -4.82
CA ARG A 26 -14.40 5.12 -4.98
C ARG A 26 -15.01 6.07 -3.94
N GLU A 27 -15.15 5.59 -2.73
CA GLU A 27 -15.64 6.32 -1.57
C GLU A 27 -14.55 7.12 -0.87
N VAL A 28 -13.27 6.91 -1.20
CA VAL A 28 -12.15 7.66 -0.63
C VAL A 28 -11.60 8.69 -1.61
N LYS A 29 -11.29 9.88 -1.11
CA LYS A 29 -10.59 10.95 -1.83
C LYS A 29 -9.29 11.32 -1.12
N LEU A 30 -8.21 11.44 -1.87
CA LEU A 30 -6.93 11.92 -1.37
C LEU A 30 -6.83 13.44 -1.51
N ARG A 31 -6.29 14.11 -0.49
CA ARG A 31 -5.90 15.53 -0.51
C ARG A 31 -4.48 15.68 0.02
N ILE A 32 -3.78 16.71 -0.42
CA ILE A 32 -2.44 17.05 0.08
C ILE A 32 -2.57 18.16 1.12
N ALA A 33 -1.89 18.02 2.25
CA ALA A 33 -1.77 19.08 3.24
C ALA A 33 -0.91 20.24 2.69
N PRO A 34 -1.35 21.51 2.76
CA PRO A 34 -0.58 22.65 2.27
C PRO A 34 0.83 22.75 2.88
N GLU A 35 0.96 22.42 4.17
CA GLU A 35 2.21 22.40 4.92
C GLU A 35 3.23 21.43 4.32
N ALA A 36 2.75 20.25 3.92
CA ALA A 36 3.57 19.20 3.35
C ALA A 36 4.01 19.54 1.92
N GLU A 37 3.14 20.19 1.13
CA GLU A 37 3.52 20.72 -0.18
C GLU A 37 4.65 21.76 -0.07
N ARG A 38 4.64 22.60 0.97
CA ARG A 38 5.75 23.53 1.27
C ARG A 38 7.06 22.80 1.61
N LYS A 39 7.01 21.66 2.32
CA LYS A 39 8.20 20.82 2.59
C LYS A 39 8.81 20.30 1.28
N VAL A 40 7.98 19.78 0.37
CA VAL A 40 8.42 19.30 -0.95
C VAL A 40 9.04 20.42 -1.78
N LYS A 41 8.43 21.61 -1.80
CA LYS A 41 8.98 22.75 -2.53
C LYS A 41 10.38 23.14 -2.05
N ARG A 42 10.60 23.24 -0.73
CA ARG A 42 11.93 23.52 -0.16
C ARG A 42 12.96 22.45 -0.52
N SER A 43 12.57 21.18 -0.46
CA SER A 43 13.41 20.06 -0.89
C SER A 43 13.85 20.20 -2.36
N ARG A 44 12.91 20.61 -3.23
CA ARG A 44 13.17 20.80 -4.65
C ARG A 44 14.15 21.94 -4.91
N GLU A 45 14.05 23.05 -4.18
CA GLU A 45 14.95 24.21 -4.33
C GLU A 45 16.42 23.83 -4.12
N ILE A 46 16.70 22.85 -3.23
CA ILE A 46 18.06 22.31 -3.02
C ILE A 46 18.56 21.56 -4.25
N VAL A 47 17.72 20.73 -4.87
CA VAL A 47 18.08 20.01 -6.11
C VAL A 47 18.32 20.99 -7.25
N GLU A 48 17.43 21.97 -7.44
CA GLU A 48 17.59 23.00 -8.46
C GLU A 48 18.85 23.82 -8.26
N LYS A 49 19.20 24.16 -7.00
CA LYS A 49 20.47 24.83 -6.69
C LYS A 49 21.66 23.94 -7.04
N ALA A 50 21.66 22.66 -6.67
CA ALA A 50 22.76 21.76 -6.99
C ALA A 50 22.97 21.59 -8.51
N ILE A 51 21.88 21.54 -9.29
CA ILE A 51 21.94 21.52 -10.75
C ILE A 51 22.55 22.82 -11.30
N ARG A 52 22.09 23.98 -10.83
CA ARG A 52 22.63 25.29 -11.25
C ARG A 52 24.10 25.46 -10.89
N ASP A 53 24.50 24.98 -9.72
CA ASP A 53 25.88 25.01 -9.23
C ASP A 53 26.79 23.98 -9.97
N GLY A 54 26.25 23.17 -10.89
CA GLY A 54 27.01 22.18 -11.66
C GLY A 54 27.55 21.00 -10.85
N ARG A 55 27.04 20.78 -9.63
CA ARG A 55 27.48 19.71 -8.72
C ARG A 55 27.09 18.34 -9.26
N THR A 56 27.96 17.35 -9.14
CA THR A 56 27.63 15.96 -9.43
C THR A 56 26.77 15.38 -8.31
N VAL A 57 25.55 14.93 -8.63
CA VAL A 57 24.61 14.38 -7.65
C VAL A 57 23.96 13.12 -8.24
N TYR A 58 24.07 12.01 -7.49
CA TYR A 58 23.52 10.72 -7.91
C TYR A 58 22.03 10.81 -8.23
N GLY A 59 21.66 10.28 -9.40
CA GLY A 59 20.29 10.24 -9.88
C GLY A 59 19.70 11.61 -10.27
N VAL A 60 20.52 12.67 -10.26
CA VAL A 60 20.19 13.98 -10.78
C VAL A 60 20.89 14.21 -12.12
N ASN A 61 22.21 14.05 -12.18
CA ASN A 61 23.03 14.25 -13.38
C ASN A 61 24.09 13.15 -13.59
N THR A 62 23.87 11.98 -13.01
CA THR A 62 24.64 10.76 -13.24
C THR A 62 23.74 9.65 -13.76
N GLY A 63 24.34 8.56 -14.26
CA GLY A 63 23.64 7.29 -14.46
C GLY A 63 23.23 6.62 -13.14
N PHE A 64 22.62 5.44 -13.26
CA PHE A 64 22.07 4.66 -12.14
C PHE A 64 22.78 3.30 -12.00
N GLY A 65 22.83 2.77 -10.77
CA GLY A 65 23.48 1.48 -10.49
C GLY A 65 24.94 1.48 -10.95
N ARG A 66 25.32 0.52 -11.79
CA ARG A 66 26.69 0.41 -12.34
C ARG A 66 27.14 1.65 -13.13
N LEU A 67 26.22 2.51 -13.57
CA LEU A 67 26.52 3.74 -14.31
C LEU A 67 26.55 4.99 -13.41
N SER A 68 26.61 4.82 -12.08
CA SER A 68 26.63 5.94 -11.10
C SER A 68 27.74 6.96 -11.34
N ASP A 69 28.85 6.56 -11.94
CA ASP A 69 30.02 7.42 -12.15
C ASP A 69 30.00 8.12 -13.52
N THR A 70 28.98 7.83 -14.35
CA THR A 70 28.84 8.45 -15.67
C THR A 70 28.03 9.73 -15.57
N ARG A 71 28.65 10.88 -15.85
CA ARG A 71 27.97 12.18 -15.90
C ARG A 71 27.09 12.30 -17.14
N ILE A 72 25.90 12.87 -16.97
CA ILE A 72 24.93 13.09 -18.03
C ILE A 72 24.78 14.59 -18.30
N ASP A 73 24.72 14.95 -19.57
CA ASP A 73 24.48 16.32 -20.00
C ASP A 73 23.11 16.83 -19.51
N ALA A 74 23.06 18.08 -19.08
CA ALA A 74 21.84 18.78 -18.66
C ALA A 74 20.70 18.64 -19.68
N ALA A 75 21.02 18.68 -20.99
CA ALA A 75 20.04 18.56 -22.06
C ALA A 75 19.35 17.17 -22.13
N LYS A 76 20.00 16.13 -21.58
CA LYS A 76 19.52 14.74 -21.61
C LYS A 76 18.86 14.30 -20.31
N LEU A 77 18.78 15.16 -19.30
CA LEU A 77 18.33 14.74 -17.96
C LEU A 77 16.87 14.30 -17.90
N GLU A 78 16.01 14.88 -18.73
CA GLU A 78 14.60 14.47 -18.80
C GLU A 78 14.45 13.15 -19.56
N GLU A 79 15.14 12.98 -20.69
CA GLU A 79 15.22 11.72 -21.43
C GLU A 79 15.76 10.58 -20.54
N LEU A 80 16.73 10.89 -19.68
CA LEU A 80 17.26 9.95 -18.69
C LEU A 80 16.18 9.45 -17.71
N GLN A 81 15.27 10.32 -17.27
CA GLN A 81 14.18 9.92 -16.37
C GLN A 81 13.23 8.95 -17.07
N GLU A 82 12.87 9.23 -18.33
CA GLU A 82 12.00 8.36 -19.13
C GLU A 82 12.65 6.99 -19.34
N LYS A 83 13.93 6.96 -19.77
CA LYS A 83 14.68 5.73 -19.96
C LYS A 83 14.82 4.91 -18.68
N LEU A 84 14.97 5.55 -17.52
CA LEU A 84 14.99 4.86 -16.24
C LEU A 84 13.68 4.10 -16.02
N LEU A 85 12.53 4.77 -16.19
CA LEU A 85 11.21 4.17 -15.98
C LEU A 85 10.97 3.02 -16.96
N LEU A 86 11.28 3.21 -18.25
CA LEU A 86 11.05 2.18 -19.26
C LEU A 86 11.96 0.96 -19.05
N SER A 87 13.25 1.17 -18.78
CA SER A 87 14.21 0.07 -18.56
C SER A 87 13.92 -0.74 -17.30
N HIS A 88 13.34 -0.12 -16.26
CA HIS A 88 13.04 -0.79 -15.00
C HIS A 88 11.61 -1.33 -14.94
N SER A 89 10.75 -1.02 -15.91
CA SER A 89 9.36 -1.52 -16.00
C SER A 89 9.31 -3.00 -16.43
N ALA A 90 10.09 -3.85 -15.76
CA ALA A 90 10.29 -5.27 -16.05
C ALA A 90 9.47 -6.19 -15.11
N GLY A 91 8.37 -5.68 -14.54
CA GLY A 91 7.46 -6.50 -13.73
C GLY A 91 6.76 -7.56 -14.60
N MET A 92 6.42 -8.69 -14.00
CA MET A 92 5.80 -9.85 -14.64
C MET A 92 4.70 -10.44 -13.77
N GLY A 93 3.90 -11.37 -14.31
CA GLY A 93 2.87 -12.09 -13.56
C GLY A 93 1.48 -11.45 -13.67
N THR A 94 0.73 -11.44 -12.57
CA THR A 94 -0.69 -11.06 -12.54
C THR A 94 -0.85 -9.62 -12.05
N PRO A 95 -1.80 -8.84 -12.59
CA PRO A 95 -2.10 -7.51 -12.06
C PRO A 95 -2.53 -7.55 -10.58
N ILE A 96 -1.94 -6.68 -9.76
CA ILE A 96 -2.35 -6.48 -8.37
C ILE A 96 -3.55 -5.52 -8.26
N HIS A 97 -4.30 -5.61 -7.16
CA HIS A 97 -5.46 -4.75 -6.90
C HIS A 97 -5.13 -3.57 -5.97
N GLU A 98 -3.98 -3.62 -5.31
CA GLU A 98 -3.55 -2.70 -4.26
C GLU A 98 -2.91 -1.40 -4.80
N VAL A 99 -3.02 -1.14 -6.11
CA VAL A 99 -2.42 0.00 -6.81
C VAL A 99 -2.81 1.34 -6.17
N GLY A 100 -4.05 1.49 -5.73
CA GLY A 100 -4.52 2.70 -5.06
C GLY A 100 -3.81 2.96 -3.73
N VAL A 101 -3.59 1.91 -2.93
CA VAL A 101 -2.83 1.96 -1.67
C VAL A 101 -1.36 2.30 -1.95
N MET A 102 -0.77 1.66 -2.96
CA MET A 102 0.61 1.93 -3.39
C MET A 102 0.80 3.40 -3.80
N ILE A 103 -0.14 3.97 -4.56
CA ILE A 103 -0.12 5.39 -4.96
C ILE A 103 -0.21 6.30 -3.73
N ALA A 104 -1.12 6.02 -2.79
CA ALA A 104 -1.28 6.82 -1.57
C ALA A 104 -0.03 6.80 -0.70
N LEU A 105 0.55 5.62 -0.47
CA LEU A 105 1.81 5.46 0.27
C LEU A 105 2.96 6.20 -0.39
N ARG A 106 3.11 6.08 -1.71
CA ARG A 106 4.17 6.77 -2.45
C ARG A 106 4.01 8.28 -2.42
N ALA A 107 2.79 8.78 -2.61
CA ALA A 107 2.50 10.21 -2.51
C ALA A 107 2.79 10.75 -1.11
N ASN A 108 2.39 10.02 -0.06
CA ASN A 108 2.66 10.41 1.33
C ASN A 108 4.17 10.40 1.64
N ALA A 109 4.91 9.36 1.23
CA ALA A 109 6.35 9.29 1.45
C ALA A 109 7.10 10.46 0.79
N LEU A 110 6.68 10.90 -0.40
CA LEU A 110 7.27 12.06 -1.08
C LEU A 110 7.01 13.37 -0.31
N LEU A 111 5.89 13.47 0.40
CA LEU A 111 5.49 14.66 1.17
C LEU A 111 6.32 14.92 2.44
N ILE A 112 7.11 13.93 2.90
CA ILE A 112 8.09 14.12 3.98
C ILE A 112 9.10 15.22 3.59
N GLY A 113 9.40 15.39 2.29
CA GLY A 113 10.20 16.51 1.81
C GLY A 113 11.71 16.28 1.75
N TYR A 114 12.14 15.03 1.58
CA TYR A 114 13.57 14.69 1.40
C TYR A 114 13.91 14.09 0.03
N SER A 115 12.92 13.86 -0.83
CA SER A 115 13.16 13.25 -2.15
C SER A 115 13.59 14.26 -3.22
N GLY A 116 13.32 15.56 -3.05
CA GLY A 116 13.68 16.58 -4.04
C GLY A 116 12.86 16.52 -5.34
N VAL A 117 11.65 15.95 -5.27
CA VAL A 117 10.67 15.95 -6.37
C VAL A 117 9.94 17.29 -6.44
N THR A 118 9.27 17.56 -7.56
CA THR A 118 8.38 18.72 -7.63
C THR A 118 7.06 18.44 -6.91
N PRO A 119 6.35 19.47 -6.42
CA PRO A 119 4.96 19.33 -5.99
C PRO A 119 4.03 18.81 -7.09
N GLY A 120 4.39 19.02 -8.37
CA GLY A 120 3.64 18.52 -9.51
C GLY A 120 3.54 16.98 -9.55
N LEU A 121 4.63 16.28 -9.20
CA LEU A 121 4.64 14.82 -9.16
C LEU A 121 3.65 14.28 -8.12
N VAL A 122 3.69 14.83 -6.91
CA VAL A 122 2.81 14.40 -5.81
C VAL A 122 1.34 14.69 -6.16
N ARG A 123 1.06 15.88 -6.70
CA ARG A 123 -0.29 16.23 -7.20
C ARG A 123 -0.75 15.25 -8.26
N ARG A 124 0.13 14.84 -9.19
CA ARG A 124 -0.22 13.89 -10.24
C ARG A 124 -0.56 12.50 -9.69
N LEU A 125 0.17 11.99 -8.69
CA LEU A 125 -0.17 10.73 -8.03
C LEU A 125 -1.57 10.79 -7.40
N VAL A 126 -1.86 11.88 -6.68
CA VAL A 126 -3.18 12.12 -6.09
C VAL A 126 -4.27 12.26 -7.15
N GLU A 127 -3.98 12.90 -8.29
CA GLU A 127 -4.90 12.99 -9.43
C GLU A 127 -5.21 11.63 -10.06
N LEU A 128 -4.21 10.75 -10.25
CA LEU A 128 -4.43 9.39 -10.77
C LEU A 128 -5.42 8.63 -9.89
N TYR A 129 -5.15 8.61 -8.58
CA TYR A 129 -6.02 7.97 -7.60
C TYR A 129 -7.43 8.55 -7.66
N ASN A 130 -7.57 9.87 -7.50
CA ASN A 130 -8.87 10.53 -7.41
C ASN A 130 -9.68 10.41 -8.72
N ARG A 131 -9.02 10.33 -9.88
CA ARG A 131 -9.68 10.13 -11.17
C ARG A 131 -9.91 8.66 -11.52
N GLY A 132 -9.43 7.72 -10.69
CA GLY A 132 -9.64 6.29 -10.86
C GLY A 132 -8.78 5.66 -11.95
N VAL A 133 -7.66 6.29 -12.31
CA VAL A 133 -6.69 5.70 -13.25
C VAL A 133 -5.75 4.83 -12.45
N MET A 134 -5.88 3.52 -12.59
CA MET A 134 -5.07 2.53 -11.87
C MET A 134 -4.16 1.81 -12.87
N PRO A 135 -2.87 2.20 -12.97
CA PRO A 135 -1.91 1.48 -13.79
C PRO A 135 -1.94 -0.03 -13.55
N VAL A 136 -1.71 -0.82 -14.60
CA VAL A 136 -1.50 -2.26 -14.47
C VAL A 136 -0.12 -2.48 -13.88
N ILE A 137 -0.09 -2.92 -12.62
CA ILE A 137 1.13 -3.25 -11.88
C ILE A 137 1.14 -4.75 -11.65
N LEU A 138 2.22 -5.42 -12.03
CA LEU A 138 2.31 -6.88 -11.94
C LEU A 138 2.99 -7.33 -10.64
N ASP A 139 2.64 -8.52 -10.16
CA ASP A 139 2.99 -9.02 -8.83
C ASP A 139 4.43 -9.54 -8.68
N GLN A 140 5.17 -9.74 -9.78
CA GLN A 140 6.56 -10.22 -9.76
C GLN A 140 7.55 -9.19 -10.33
N GLY A 141 8.81 -9.30 -9.89
CA GLY A 141 9.95 -8.52 -10.41
C GLY A 141 10.63 -7.62 -9.37
N SER A 142 9.97 -7.34 -8.24
CA SER A 142 10.63 -6.70 -7.09
C SER A 142 11.39 -7.73 -6.25
N VAL A 143 12.60 -7.38 -5.79
CA VAL A 143 13.39 -8.15 -4.82
C VAL A 143 13.32 -7.58 -3.40
N GLY A 144 12.58 -6.49 -3.18
CA GLY A 144 12.34 -5.92 -1.84
C GLY A 144 13.57 -5.36 -1.11
N ALA A 145 14.74 -5.29 -1.74
CA ALA A 145 16.03 -5.05 -1.06
C ALA A 145 16.42 -3.58 -0.85
N SER A 146 15.60 -2.62 -1.31
CA SER A 146 15.72 -1.15 -1.04
C SER A 146 14.79 -0.31 -1.93
N GLY A 147 14.16 -0.92 -2.94
CA GLY A 147 13.13 -0.28 -3.74
C GLY A 147 12.31 -1.31 -4.50
N ASP A 148 10.99 -1.11 -4.54
CA ASP A 148 10.07 -1.82 -5.41
C ASP A 148 10.19 -1.27 -6.84
N LEU A 149 11.40 -1.36 -7.40
CA LEU A 149 11.79 -0.65 -8.62
C LEU A 149 10.89 -1.02 -9.79
N ALA A 150 10.67 -2.32 -10.03
CA ALA A 150 9.90 -2.77 -11.18
C ALA A 150 8.41 -2.38 -11.12
N PRO A 151 7.69 -2.65 -10.01
CA PRO A 151 6.30 -2.19 -9.85
C PRO A 151 6.16 -0.65 -9.94
N LEU A 152 7.07 0.10 -9.32
CA LEU A 152 6.98 1.56 -9.37
C LEU A 152 7.41 2.15 -10.72
N ALA A 153 8.29 1.46 -11.44
CA ALA A 153 8.62 1.80 -12.81
C ALA A 153 7.43 1.57 -13.75
N GLN A 154 6.63 0.52 -13.54
CA GLN A 154 5.35 0.34 -14.25
C GLN A 154 4.37 1.48 -13.97
N LEU A 155 4.28 1.96 -12.72
CA LEU A 155 3.52 3.17 -12.38
C LEU A 155 4.05 4.40 -13.16
N GLY A 156 5.36 4.62 -13.15
CA GLY A 156 5.96 5.74 -13.89
C GLY A 156 5.80 5.65 -15.41
N ALA A 157 5.92 4.45 -15.98
CA ALA A 157 5.69 4.19 -17.40
C ALA A 157 4.23 4.50 -17.78
N ALA A 158 3.26 4.10 -16.95
CA ALA A 158 1.86 4.46 -17.14
C ALA A 158 1.62 5.98 -17.05
N MET A 159 2.33 6.68 -16.17
CA MET A 159 2.29 8.15 -16.09
C MET A 159 2.82 8.83 -17.34
N LEU A 160 3.80 8.23 -18.02
CA LEU A 160 4.28 8.65 -19.35
C LEU A 160 3.31 8.27 -20.49
N GLY A 161 2.32 7.42 -20.22
CA GLY A 161 1.37 6.91 -21.20
C GLY A 161 1.72 5.55 -21.82
N HIS A 162 2.76 4.88 -21.33
CA HIS A 162 3.17 3.54 -21.76
C HIS A 162 2.52 2.44 -20.91
N GLY A 163 2.34 1.26 -21.49
CA GLY A 163 1.70 0.13 -20.80
C GLY A 163 0.18 0.26 -20.75
N GLU A 164 -0.42 -0.25 -19.69
CA GLU A 164 -1.87 -0.36 -19.52
C GLU A 164 -2.33 0.24 -18.20
N ALA A 165 -3.59 0.65 -18.13
CA ALA A 165 -4.24 1.09 -16.90
C ALA A 165 -5.73 0.75 -16.92
N PHE A 166 -6.26 0.44 -15.75
CA PHE A 166 -7.69 0.33 -15.52
C PHE A 166 -8.31 1.71 -15.29
N LEU A 167 -9.51 1.90 -15.83
CA LEU A 167 -10.42 2.98 -15.48
C LEU A 167 -11.76 2.34 -15.13
N GLY A 168 -12.06 2.25 -13.83
CA GLY A 168 -13.10 1.34 -13.34
C GLY A 168 -12.68 -0.11 -13.57
N THR A 169 -13.58 -0.93 -14.13
CA THR A 169 -13.30 -2.35 -14.44
C THR A 169 -12.70 -2.55 -15.84
N THR A 170 -12.63 -1.51 -16.66
CA THR A 170 -12.17 -1.63 -18.05
C THR A 170 -10.68 -1.31 -18.17
N LYS A 171 -9.94 -2.21 -18.82
CA LYS A 171 -8.52 -2.02 -19.14
C LYS A 171 -8.35 -1.23 -20.44
N TYR A 172 -7.45 -0.25 -20.43
CA TYR A 172 -7.06 0.53 -21.60
C TYR A 172 -5.53 0.58 -21.70
N SER A 173 -5.00 1.02 -22.85
CA SER A 173 -3.63 1.54 -22.86
C SER A 173 -3.52 2.74 -21.91
N ALA A 174 -2.37 2.93 -21.27
CA ALA A 174 -2.19 3.98 -20.28
C ALA A 174 -2.47 5.38 -20.88
N ALA A 175 -1.99 5.66 -22.09
CA ALA A 175 -2.31 6.90 -22.82
C ALA A 175 -3.83 7.11 -23.01
N ALA A 176 -4.56 6.06 -23.35
CA ALA A 176 -6.00 6.12 -23.55
C ALA A 176 -6.77 6.32 -22.23
N ALA A 177 -6.31 5.69 -21.14
CA ALA A 177 -6.87 5.87 -19.79
C ALA A 177 -6.63 7.31 -19.29
N LEU A 178 -5.40 7.83 -19.42
CA LEU A 178 -5.05 9.20 -19.07
C LEU A 178 -5.92 10.21 -19.83
N LYS A 179 -6.04 10.06 -21.16
CA LYS A 179 -6.88 10.93 -22.01
C LYS A 179 -8.34 10.92 -21.55
N ARG A 180 -8.92 9.75 -21.30
CA ARG A 180 -10.30 9.61 -20.80
C ARG A 180 -10.49 10.26 -19.43
N ALA A 181 -9.50 10.14 -18.57
CA ALA A 181 -9.47 10.81 -17.28
C ALA A 181 -9.11 12.30 -17.37
N ARG A 182 -8.95 12.89 -18.57
CA ARG A 182 -8.53 14.28 -18.79
C ARG A 182 -7.20 14.62 -18.11
N LEU A 183 -6.25 13.69 -18.18
CA LEU A 183 -4.87 13.84 -17.73
C LEU A 183 -3.95 13.75 -18.95
N ALA A 184 -3.01 14.68 -19.06
CA ALA A 184 -1.91 14.57 -20.03
C ALA A 184 -0.81 13.65 -19.46
N PRO A 185 0.02 12.99 -20.30
CA PRO A 185 1.24 12.34 -19.83
C PRO A 185 2.09 13.26 -18.95
N TYR A 186 2.71 12.70 -17.91
CA TYR A 186 3.53 13.45 -16.97
C TYR A 186 4.97 13.55 -17.47
N ARG A 187 5.53 14.76 -17.51
CA ARG A 187 6.92 15.00 -17.87
C ARG A 187 7.79 15.00 -16.60
N PHE A 188 8.57 13.95 -16.42
CA PHE A 188 9.44 13.79 -15.26
C PHE A 188 10.63 14.76 -15.31
N ARG A 189 10.85 15.46 -14.20
CA ARG A 189 11.97 16.39 -14.01
C ARG A 189 13.18 15.64 -13.45
N PRO A 190 14.41 16.20 -13.53
CA PRO A 190 15.59 15.56 -12.96
C PRO A 190 15.35 15.11 -11.51
N LYS A 191 15.80 13.90 -11.17
CA LYS A 191 15.59 13.18 -9.90
C LYS A 191 14.20 12.58 -9.66
N GLU A 192 13.17 12.95 -10.43
CA GLU A 192 11.80 12.54 -10.14
C GLU A 192 11.53 11.05 -10.40
N ALA A 193 12.07 10.47 -11.48
CA ALA A 193 11.86 9.06 -11.78
C ALA A 193 12.52 8.18 -10.72
N LEU A 194 13.78 8.46 -10.37
CA LEU A 194 14.46 7.73 -9.30
C LEU A 194 13.72 7.88 -7.96
N SER A 195 13.27 9.10 -7.65
CA SER A 195 12.51 9.35 -6.43
C SER A 195 11.17 8.63 -6.43
N LEU A 196 10.50 8.50 -7.59
CA LEU A 196 9.25 7.76 -7.69
C LEU A 196 9.47 6.27 -7.40
N ILE A 197 10.51 5.67 -7.97
CA ILE A 197 10.72 4.22 -7.91
C ILE A 197 11.49 3.74 -6.68
N ASN A 198 12.15 4.64 -5.96
CA ASN A 198 12.96 4.30 -4.79
C ASN A 198 12.14 4.33 -3.49
N GLY A 199 11.69 3.15 -3.05
CA GLY A 199 11.01 2.91 -1.77
C GLY A 199 10.20 1.61 -1.80
N THR A 200 9.50 1.29 -0.70
CA THR A 200 8.77 0.01 -0.53
C THR A 200 7.23 0.10 -0.53
N PRO A 201 6.56 1.04 -1.25
CA PRO A 201 5.12 1.18 -1.21
C PRO A 201 4.36 0.01 -1.85
N PHE A 202 4.96 -0.75 -2.78
CA PHE A 202 4.30 -1.91 -3.38
C PHE A 202 4.21 -3.04 -2.34
N THR A 203 5.33 -3.38 -1.70
CA THR A 203 5.35 -4.37 -0.62
C THR A 203 4.45 -3.93 0.54
N SER A 204 4.52 -2.65 0.92
CA SER A 204 3.68 -2.10 1.99
C SER A 204 2.19 -2.12 1.64
N ALA A 205 1.82 -1.91 0.38
CA ALA A 205 0.44 -2.01 -0.08
C ALA A 205 -0.10 -3.44 0.01
N LEU A 206 0.67 -4.43 -0.45
CA LEU A 206 0.34 -5.85 -0.33
C LEU A 206 0.21 -6.29 1.13
N LEU A 207 1.18 -5.92 1.98
CA LEU A 207 1.14 -6.25 3.42
C LEU A 207 -0.05 -5.60 4.12
N SER A 208 -0.43 -4.39 3.73
CA SER A 208 -1.62 -3.72 4.30
C SER A 208 -2.91 -4.46 3.96
N ARG A 209 -3.02 -4.99 2.73
CA ARG A 209 -4.14 -5.85 2.34
C ARG A 209 -4.13 -7.17 3.11
N ILE A 210 -2.98 -7.85 3.16
CA ILE A 210 -2.81 -9.12 3.89
C ILE A 210 -3.17 -8.94 5.36
N LEU A 211 -2.75 -7.85 6.00
CA LEU A 211 -3.08 -7.56 7.39
C LEU A 211 -4.60 -7.36 7.58
N ALA A 212 -5.25 -6.61 6.68
CA ALA A 212 -6.70 -6.40 6.73
C ALA A 212 -7.48 -7.72 6.55
N ASP A 213 -7.04 -8.58 5.63
CA ASP A 213 -7.66 -9.88 5.39
C ASP A 213 -7.38 -10.84 6.56
N ALA A 214 -6.19 -10.81 7.17
CA ALA A 214 -5.86 -11.59 8.35
C ALA A 214 -6.73 -11.20 9.56
N GLU A 215 -7.01 -9.91 9.78
CA GLU A 215 -7.92 -9.46 10.84
C GLU A 215 -9.35 -9.96 10.64
N ASP A 216 -9.83 -9.97 9.40
CA ASP A 216 -11.16 -10.49 9.09
C ASP A 216 -11.19 -12.02 9.22
N LEU A 217 -10.14 -12.72 8.79
CA LEU A 217 -9.98 -14.17 8.96
C LEU A 217 -9.92 -14.59 10.43
N LEU A 218 -9.23 -13.85 11.29
CA LEU A 218 -9.18 -14.13 12.73
C LEU A 218 -10.57 -14.05 13.38
N LYS A 219 -11.38 -13.06 12.99
CA LYS A 219 -12.78 -12.96 13.47
C LYS A 219 -13.62 -14.13 12.98
N LEU A 220 -13.48 -14.51 11.71
CA LEU A 220 -14.17 -15.67 11.16
C LEU A 220 -13.73 -16.97 11.83
N ALA A 221 -12.46 -17.10 12.18
CA ALA A 221 -11.92 -18.25 12.90
C ALA A 221 -12.52 -18.36 14.31
N ASP A 222 -12.65 -17.26 15.05
CA ASP A 222 -13.33 -17.26 16.36
C ASP A 222 -14.80 -17.68 16.23
N ILE A 223 -15.51 -17.20 15.19
CA ILE A 223 -16.91 -17.56 14.93
C ILE A 223 -17.04 -19.04 14.58
N ALA A 224 -16.24 -19.53 13.63
CA ALA A 224 -16.25 -20.93 13.22
C ALA A 224 -15.82 -21.86 14.37
N GLY A 225 -14.86 -21.43 15.18
CA GLY A 225 -14.42 -22.12 16.39
C GLY A 225 -15.54 -22.23 17.41
N ALA A 226 -16.27 -21.14 17.66
CA ALA A 226 -17.44 -21.15 18.55
C ALA A 226 -18.54 -22.11 18.05
N MET A 227 -18.89 -22.06 16.77
CA MET A 227 -19.87 -22.99 16.17
C MET A 227 -19.42 -24.45 16.27
N SER A 228 -18.12 -24.71 16.06
CA SER A 228 -17.55 -26.06 16.17
C SER A 228 -17.58 -26.55 17.62
N LEU A 229 -17.26 -25.69 18.58
CA LEU A 229 -17.33 -25.99 20.00
C LEU A 229 -18.77 -26.33 20.40
N GLU A 230 -19.74 -25.56 19.92
CA GLU A 230 -21.16 -25.80 20.16
C GLU A 230 -21.62 -27.14 19.57
N ALA A 231 -21.37 -27.36 18.27
CA ALA A 231 -21.81 -28.56 17.55
C ALA A 231 -21.22 -29.86 18.14
N LEU A 232 -19.98 -29.79 18.64
CA LEU A 232 -19.29 -30.92 19.25
C LEU A 232 -19.54 -31.06 20.75
N LYS A 233 -20.43 -30.25 21.33
CA LYS A 233 -20.74 -30.23 22.77
C LYS A 233 -19.46 -30.08 23.61
N GLY A 234 -18.63 -29.12 23.22
CA GLY A 234 -17.36 -28.80 23.88
C GLY A 234 -17.53 -27.85 25.06
N SER A 235 -16.54 -27.86 25.95
CA SER A 235 -16.54 -27.11 27.20
C SER A 235 -16.13 -25.66 27.02
N LEU A 236 -16.90 -24.74 27.60
CA LEU A 236 -16.54 -23.31 27.64
C LEU A 236 -15.51 -22.97 28.73
N LYS A 237 -15.20 -23.91 29.64
CA LYS A 237 -14.32 -23.67 30.80
C LYS A 237 -12.91 -23.17 30.39
N PRO A 238 -12.25 -23.67 29.34
CA PRO A 238 -10.93 -23.18 28.91
C PRO A 238 -10.90 -21.71 28.50
N PHE A 239 -12.06 -21.13 28.14
CA PHE A 239 -12.20 -19.74 27.72
C PHE A 239 -12.49 -18.78 28.88
N ASP A 240 -12.45 -19.26 30.13
CA ASP A 240 -12.64 -18.42 31.31
C ASP A 240 -11.50 -17.39 31.44
N PRO A 241 -11.81 -16.08 31.57
CA PRO A 241 -10.80 -15.03 31.61
C PRO A 241 -9.78 -15.19 32.74
N ARG A 242 -10.12 -15.88 33.83
CA ARG A 242 -9.18 -16.14 34.94
C ARG A 242 -7.97 -16.94 34.47
N PHE A 243 -8.15 -17.94 33.60
CA PHE A 243 -7.03 -18.74 33.08
C PHE A 243 -6.13 -17.95 32.13
N HIS A 244 -6.71 -17.03 31.36
CA HIS A 244 -5.97 -16.22 30.39
C HIS A 244 -5.24 -15.04 31.05
N ARG A 245 -5.72 -14.52 32.18
CA ARG A 245 -5.04 -13.46 32.96
C ARG A 245 -3.67 -13.88 33.50
N HIS A 246 -3.45 -15.16 33.78
CA HIS A 246 -2.15 -15.67 34.22
C HIS A 246 -1.09 -15.73 33.09
N ARG A 247 -1.51 -15.62 31.83
CA ARG A 247 -0.63 -15.57 30.65
C ARG A 247 -1.15 -14.50 29.68
N PRO A 248 -0.88 -13.21 29.95
CA PRO A 248 -1.58 -12.07 29.34
C PRO A 248 -1.12 -11.79 27.90
N HIS A 249 -1.22 -12.77 27.01
CA HIS A 249 -1.04 -12.57 25.57
C HIS A 249 -2.31 -11.92 25.01
N PRO A 250 -2.25 -10.70 24.43
CA PRO A 250 -3.45 -9.95 24.03
C PRO A 250 -4.37 -10.71 23.06
N GLY A 251 -3.80 -11.36 22.04
CA GLY A 251 -4.59 -12.14 21.07
C GLY A 251 -5.32 -13.33 21.69
N ARG A 252 -4.71 -13.97 22.70
CA ARG A 252 -5.32 -15.10 23.43
C ARG A 252 -6.52 -14.64 24.25
N LEU A 253 -6.37 -13.52 24.96
CA LEU A 253 -7.46 -12.90 25.73
C LEU A 253 -8.61 -12.48 24.82
N ALA A 254 -8.31 -11.89 23.66
CA ALA A 254 -9.31 -11.46 22.69
C ALA A 254 -10.13 -12.64 22.13
N SER A 255 -9.45 -13.70 21.65
CA SER A 255 -10.13 -14.89 21.10
C SER A 255 -11.00 -15.58 22.16
N ALA A 256 -10.49 -15.76 23.38
CA ALA A 256 -11.26 -16.36 24.47
C ALA A 256 -12.49 -15.54 24.86
N HIS A 257 -12.36 -14.21 24.87
CA HIS A 257 -13.48 -13.32 25.09
C HIS A 257 -14.53 -13.43 23.96
N ASN A 258 -14.11 -13.48 22.70
CA ASN A 258 -14.99 -13.57 21.54
C ASN A 258 -15.79 -14.87 21.55
N ILE A 259 -15.11 -16.02 21.68
CA ILE A 259 -15.75 -17.36 21.72
C ILE A 259 -16.76 -17.44 22.86
N ARG A 260 -16.38 -16.98 24.06
CA ARG A 260 -17.28 -16.96 25.21
C ARG A 260 -18.50 -16.09 24.94
N SER A 261 -18.32 -14.90 24.37
CA SER A 261 -19.40 -13.96 24.06
C SER A 261 -20.40 -14.53 23.05
N LEU A 262 -19.90 -15.20 22.01
CA LEU A 262 -20.73 -15.86 20.99
C LEU A 262 -21.60 -16.99 21.57
N LEU A 263 -21.11 -17.68 22.61
CA LEU A 263 -21.76 -18.86 23.17
C LEU A 263 -22.50 -18.61 24.50
N LEU A 264 -22.59 -17.37 24.98
CA LEU A 264 -23.18 -17.02 26.29
C LEU A 264 -24.61 -17.55 26.50
N ARG A 265 -25.37 -17.76 25.41
CA ARG A 265 -26.77 -18.19 25.44
C ARG A 265 -27.02 -19.47 24.63
N SER A 266 -25.97 -20.27 24.42
CA SER A 266 -26.08 -21.53 23.69
C SER A 266 -26.92 -22.56 24.47
N GLU A 267 -28.05 -22.97 23.90
CA GLU A 267 -28.88 -24.06 24.45
C GLU A 267 -28.17 -25.42 24.31
N VAL A 268 -27.33 -25.59 23.28
CA VAL A 268 -26.53 -26.80 23.09
C VAL A 268 -25.48 -26.92 24.19
N LEU A 269 -24.82 -25.82 24.57
CA LEU A 269 -23.90 -25.82 25.71
C LEU A 269 -24.63 -26.20 27.01
N GLU A 270 -25.83 -25.67 27.22
CA GLU A 270 -26.61 -25.98 28.41
C GLU A 270 -27.05 -27.45 28.46
N SER A 271 -27.47 -28.00 27.32
CA SER A 271 -27.95 -29.39 27.20
C SER A 271 -26.94 -30.45 27.63
N HIS A 272 -25.64 -30.11 27.66
CA HIS A 272 -24.57 -31.03 28.04
C HIS A 272 -23.79 -30.55 29.27
N ARG A 273 -24.34 -29.64 30.09
CA ARG A 273 -23.69 -29.15 31.32
C ARG A 273 -23.25 -30.29 32.26
N GLN A 274 -23.98 -31.41 32.29
CA GLN A 274 -23.66 -32.62 33.05
C GLN A 274 -22.87 -33.66 32.22
N CYS A 275 -21.87 -33.22 31.45
CA CYS A 275 -21.02 -34.10 30.67
C CYS A 275 -19.95 -34.79 31.53
N GLN A 276 -19.74 -36.10 31.31
CA GLN A 276 -18.67 -36.86 31.98
C GLN A 276 -17.27 -36.55 31.42
N LYS A 277 -17.17 -35.87 30.28
CA LYS A 277 -15.91 -35.50 29.64
C LYS A 277 -15.16 -34.48 30.50
N VAL A 278 -13.95 -34.85 30.91
CA VAL A 278 -13.10 -33.98 31.75
C VAL A 278 -12.52 -32.80 30.96
N GLN A 279 -12.10 -33.04 29.72
CA GLN A 279 -11.53 -32.03 28.84
C GLN A 279 -11.76 -32.35 27.36
N ASP A 280 -11.78 -31.31 26.53
CA ASP A 280 -11.77 -31.44 25.07
C ASP A 280 -10.37 -31.67 24.50
N ALA A 281 -10.32 -32.11 23.25
CA ALA A 281 -9.10 -32.16 22.46
C ALA A 281 -8.55 -30.75 22.22
N TYR A 282 -7.24 -30.65 21.94
CA TYR A 282 -6.55 -29.35 21.80
C TYR A 282 -7.04 -28.50 20.64
N SER A 283 -7.68 -29.10 19.63
CA SER A 283 -8.32 -28.34 18.57
C SER A 283 -9.53 -27.51 19.06
N LEU A 284 -10.09 -27.84 20.23
CA LEU A 284 -11.20 -27.13 20.88
C LEU A 284 -10.79 -26.37 22.16
N ARG A 285 -9.76 -26.85 22.87
CA ARG A 285 -9.29 -26.32 24.16
C ARG A 285 -8.14 -25.33 24.03
#